data_AF-A0AAJ4T4C0-F1
#
_entry.id   AF-A0AAJ4T4C0-F1
#
_cell.length_a   1.000
_cell.length_b   1.000
_cell.length_c   1.000
_cell.angle_alpha   90.00
_cell.angle_beta   90.00
_cell.angle_gamma   90.00
#
_symmetry.space_group_name_H-M   'P 1'
#
loop_
_entity.id
_entity.type
_entity.pdbx_description
1 polymer ?
#
loop_
_entity_poly.entity_id
_entity_poly.type
_entity_poly.pdbx_seq_one_letter_code
_entity_poly.pdbx_strand_id
1 'polypeptide(L)'
;MTTPYVGEIRLFSFPRIPQGWFACDGSLKSIANNEVLYTLLGTTYGGDGVNTFGVPDLRGQVPLHQGTGPSLTPRAMGQKGGSETVTLLPTQMPAHTHVFSAISTLATINTPGTSAQLAAPVNNDKMYTSSLAGLTTYDMAPAATGTAGSGLPHDNTMPTLTASFCIAWAGIYPSQQ
;
A
#
# COMPACT_ATOMS: atom_id res chain seq x y z
N MET A 1 -13.74 -8.20 -36.42
CA MET A 1 -13.43 -7.61 -35.10
C MET A 1 -14.24 -6.33 -34.98
N THR A 2 -14.87 -6.04 -33.84
CA THR A 2 -15.63 -4.80 -33.66
C THR A 2 -14.67 -3.61 -33.60
N THR A 3 -14.94 -2.59 -34.41
CA THR A 3 -14.19 -1.33 -34.37
C THR A 3 -14.30 -0.72 -32.96
N PRO A 4 -13.20 -0.39 -32.27
CA PRO A 4 -13.25 0.19 -30.93
C PRO A 4 -13.82 1.61 -30.98
N TYR A 5 -14.26 2.13 -29.84
CA TYR A 5 -14.44 3.58 -29.70
C TYR A 5 -13.09 4.28 -29.55
N VAL A 6 -12.95 5.47 -30.12
CA VAL A 6 -11.78 6.32 -29.80
C VAL A 6 -11.80 6.62 -28.31
N GLY A 7 -10.65 6.50 -27.65
CA GLY A 7 -10.52 6.64 -26.20
C GLY A 7 -10.81 5.37 -25.40
N GLU A 8 -11.26 4.28 -26.04
CA GLU A 8 -11.47 3.01 -25.36
C GLU A 8 -10.14 2.44 -24.84
N ILE A 9 -10.11 2.05 -23.56
CA ILE A 9 -8.96 1.38 -22.95
C ILE A 9 -9.22 -0.12 -22.90
N ARG A 10 -8.27 -0.92 -23.40
CA ARG A 10 -8.30 -2.38 -23.32
C ARG A 10 -7.05 -2.96 -22.70
N LEU A 11 -7.22 -4.11 -22.06
CA LEU A 11 -6.13 -4.93 -21.56
C LEU A 11 -5.69 -5.93 -22.63
N PHE A 12 -4.39 -6.02 -22.85
CA PHE A 12 -3.76 -6.96 -23.77
C PHE A 12 -2.75 -7.82 -23.00
N SER A 13 -2.78 -9.14 -23.23
CA SER A 13 -1.86 -10.10 -22.58
C SER A 13 -0.45 -10.12 -23.18
N PHE A 14 -0.18 -9.28 -24.17
CA PHE A 14 1.08 -9.23 -24.91
C PHE A 14 1.62 -7.79 -25.00
N PRO A 15 2.94 -7.60 -25.12
CA PRO A 15 3.57 -6.28 -25.05
C PRO A 15 3.46 -5.45 -26.33
N ARG A 16 3.09 -6.05 -27.46
CA ARG A 16 2.97 -5.35 -28.75
C ARG A 16 1.74 -4.46 -28.75
N ILE A 17 1.93 -3.16 -28.98
CA ILE A 17 0.84 -2.21 -29.19
C ILE A 17 0.25 -2.44 -30.60
N PRO A 18 -1.04 -2.81 -30.74
CA PRO A 18 -1.66 -2.98 -32.06
C PRO A 18 -1.78 -1.64 -32.81
N GLN A 19 -1.83 -1.69 -34.14
CA GLN A 19 -2.12 -0.50 -34.96
C GLN A 19 -3.48 0.09 -34.58
N GLY A 20 -3.56 1.42 -34.47
CA GLY A 20 -4.75 2.13 -34.00
C GLY A 20 -4.81 2.33 -32.48
N TRP A 21 -3.79 1.88 -31.75
CA TRP A 21 -3.68 2.00 -30.30
C TRP A 21 -2.39 2.70 -29.87
N PHE A 22 -2.42 3.31 -28.68
CA PHE A 22 -1.24 3.72 -27.94
C PHE A 22 -1.17 2.96 -26.62
N ALA A 23 0.03 2.71 -26.09
CA ALA A 23 0.16 2.23 -24.72
C ALA A 23 -0.32 3.31 -23.74
N CYS A 24 -0.89 2.90 -22.62
CA CYS A 24 -1.20 3.78 -21.50
C CYS A 24 0.04 3.96 -20.61
N ASP A 25 1.02 4.70 -21.12
CA ASP A 25 2.35 4.91 -20.52
C ASP A 25 2.65 6.38 -20.15
N GLY A 26 1.65 7.26 -20.21
CA GLY A 26 1.83 8.69 -19.92
C GLY A 26 2.53 9.50 -21.03
N SER A 27 2.81 8.90 -22.18
CA SER A 27 3.51 9.60 -23.26
C SER A 27 2.68 10.74 -23.87
N LEU A 28 3.36 11.80 -24.30
CA LEU A 28 2.72 12.88 -25.05
C LEU A 28 2.51 12.47 -26.51
N LYS A 29 1.37 12.88 -27.07
CA LYS A 29 0.96 12.68 -28.47
C LYS A 29 0.71 14.02 -29.12
N SER A 30 1.01 14.09 -30.42
CA SER A 30 0.71 15.27 -31.23
C SER A 30 -0.80 15.41 -31.40
N ILE A 31 -1.32 16.62 -31.13
CA ILE A 31 -2.73 16.96 -31.34
C ILE A 31 -3.07 16.88 -32.83
N ALA A 32 -2.24 17.46 -33.71
CA ALA A 32 -2.47 17.51 -35.15
C ALA A 32 -2.67 16.12 -35.80
N ASN A 33 -2.05 15.07 -35.25
CA ASN A 33 -2.18 13.70 -35.76
C ASN A 33 -3.27 12.88 -35.04
N ASN A 34 -3.84 13.38 -33.95
CA ASN A 34 -4.75 12.62 -33.08
C ASN A 34 -5.89 13.51 -32.54
N GLU A 35 -6.40 14.43 -33.37
CA GLU A 35 -7.38 15.43 -32.97
C GLU A 35 -8.61 14.80 -32.31
N VAL A 36 -9.10 13.70 -32.87
CA VAL A 36 -10.27 12.98 -32.34
C VAL A 36 -10.03 12.47 -30.92
N LEU A 37 -8.86 11.89 -30.63
CA LEU A 37 -8.55 11.45 -29.28
C LEU A 37 -8.35 12.65 -28.34
N TYR A 38 -7.73 13.73 -28.81
CA TYR A 38 -7.58 14.97 -28.05
C TYR A 38 -8.93 15.58 -27.65
N THR A 39 -9.94 15.58 -28.54
CA THR A 39 -11.27 16.12 -28.20
C THR A 39 -11.94 15.39 -27.03
N LEU A 40 -11.57 14.12 -26.78
CA LEU A 40 -12.09 13.34 -25.67
C LEU A 40 -11.28 13.51 -24.38
N LEU A 41 -9.95 13.57 -24.49
CA LEU A 41 -9.07 13.59 -23.31
C LEU A 41 -8.65 14.99 -22.87
N GLY A 42 -8.66 15.97 -23.76
CA GLY A 42 -8.05 17.28 -23.54
C GLY A 42 -6.62 17.14 -23.01
N THR A 43 -6.30 17.87 -21.95
CA THR A 43 -5.02 17.80 -21.23
C THR A 43 -5.10 17.06 -19.91
N THR A 44 -6.15 16.25 -19.68
CA THR A 44 -6.38 15.53 -18.41
C THR A 44 -5.17 14.70 -17.96
N TYR A 45 -4.40 14.16 -18.91
CA TYR A 45 -3.21 13.36 -18.65
C TYR A 45 -1.89 14.08 -19.01
N GLY A 46 -1.92 15.39 -19.21
CA GLY A 46 -0.75 16.24 -19.50
C GLY A 46 -0.73 16.81 -20.91
N GLY A 47 0.42 17.40 -21.27
CA GLY A 47 0.62 18.14 -22.53
C GLY A 47 0.37 19.64 -22.39
N ASP A 48 0.62 20.37 -23.48
CA ASP A 48 0.49 21.83 -23.54
C ASP A 48 -0.90 22.30 -24.02
N GLY A 49 -1.73 21.39 -24.53
CA GLY A 49 -3.04 21.70 -25.09
C GLY A 49 -3.00 22.49 -26.39
N VAL A 50 -1.82 22.68 -26.97
CA VAL A 50 -1.59 23.42 -28.22
C VAL A 50 -1.00 22.50 -29.28
N ASN A 51 0.13 21.86 -28.97
CA ASN A 51 0.81 20.92 -29.87
C ASN A 51 0.61 19.46 -29.42
N THR A 52 0.45 19.25 -28.11
CA THR A 52 0.51 17.93 -27.48
C THR A 52 -0.51 17.74 -26.37
N PHE A 53 -0.88 16.48 -26.16
CA PHE A 53 -1.66 16.01 -25.03
C PHE A 53 -1.11 14.67 -24.52
N GLY A 54 -1.37 14.32 -23.26
CA GLY A 54 -0.96 13.05 -22.67
C GLY A 54 -2.00 11.94 -22.87
N VAL A 55 -1.53 10.69 -23.00
CA VAL A 55 -2.34 9.50 -22.75
C VAL A 55 -2.27 9.12 -21.26
N PRO A 56 -3.20 8.30 -20.73
CA PRO A 56 -3.10 7.82 -19.35
C PRO A 56 -1.77 7.10 -19.09
N ASP A 57 -1.24 7.18 -17.87
CA ASP A 57 -0.18 6.29 -17.39
C ASP A 57 -0.82 5.27 -16.46
N LEU A 58 -0.88 4.00 -16.86
CA LEU A 58 -1.44 2.91 -16.05
C LEU A 58 -0.37 1.91 -15.59
N ARG A 59 0.91 2.24 -15.75
CA ARG A 59 2.01 1.42 -15.22
C ARG A 59 2.02 1.55 -13.70
N GLY A 60 2.07 0.40 -13.00
CA GLY A 60 2.03 0.35 -11.53
C GLY A 60 0.72 0.85 -10.90
N GLN A 61 -0.36 0.98 -11.69
CA GLN A 61 -1.61 1.58 -11.23
C GLN A 61 -2.80 0.63 -11.42
N VAL A 62 -3.71 0.66 -10.45
CA VAL A 62 -5.02 -0.01 -10.53
C VAL A 62 -6.04 1.02 -11.02
N PRO A 63 -6.69 0.82 -12.18
CA PRO A 63 -7.73 1.73 -12.65
C PRO A 63 -8.92 1.77 -11.68
N LEU A 64 -9.38 2.97 -11.35
CA LEU A 64 -10.57 3.21 -10.54
C LEU A 64 -11.60 4.01 -11.33
N HIS A 65 -12.88 3.71 -11.13
CA HIS A 65 -13.96 4.45 -11.76
C HIS A 65 -14.03 5.89 -11.21
N GLN A 66 -14.28 6.86 -12.10
CA GLN A 66 -14.44 8.26 -11.73
C GLN A 66 -15.82 8.55 -11.10
N GLY A 67 -15.98 9.72 -10.47
CA GLY A 67 -17.28 10.22 -10.03
C GLY A 67 -17.48 10.16 -8.52
N THR A 68 -18.74 10.25 -8.13
CA THR A 68 -19.20 10.30 -6.74
C THR A 68 -20.26 9.22 -6.53
N GLY A 69 -20.35 8.69 -5.32
CA GLY A 69 -21.38 7.74 -4.92
C GLY A 69 -21.69 7.86 -3.43
N PRO A 70 -22.85 7.35 -2.96
CA PRO A 70 -23.18 7.36 -1.54
C PRO A 70 -22.06 6.71 -0.72
N SER A 71 -21.57 7.43 0.29
CA SER A 71 -20.45 7.01 1.15
C SER A 71 -19.10 6.78 0.43
N LEU A 72 -18.93 7.28 -0.80
CA LEU A 72 -17.66 7.26 -1.52
C LEU A 72 -17.01 8.64 -1.56
N THR A 73 -15.68 8.66 -1.55
CA THR A 73 -14.90 9.87 -1.82
C THR A 73 -15.02 10.25 -3.30
N PRO A 74 -15.21 11.53 -3.66
CA PRO A 74 -15.16 11.98 -5.05
C PRO A 74 -13.83 11.64 -5.73
N ARG A 75 -13.89 11.14 -6.98
CA ARG A 75 -12.71 10.83 -7.81
C ARG A 75 -12.82 11.53 -9.16
N ALA A 76 -11.91 12.46 -9.45
CA ALA A 76 -11.85 13.10 -10.75
C ALA A 76 -11.12 12.22 -11.77
N MET A 77 -11.48 12.31 -13.05
CA MET A 77 -10.71 11.66 -14.12
C MET A 77 -9.25 12.12 -14.09
N GLY A 78 -8.31 11.18 -14.24
CA GLY A 78 -6.87 11.47 -14.22
C GLY A 78 -6.28 11.70 -12.82
N GLN A 79 -7.09 11.72 -11.76
CA GLN A 79 -6.58 11.81 -10.39
C GLN A 79 -5.77 10.56 -10.02
N LYS A 80 -4.50 10.76 -9.65
CA LYS A 80 -3.62 9.71 -9.11
C LYS A 80 -3.79 9.60 -7.60
N GLY A 81 -3.58 8.41 -7.05
CA GLY A 81 -3.60 8.15 -5.61
C GLY A 81 -3.12 6.74 -5.26
N GLY A 82 -3.12 6.42 -3.97
CA GLY A 82 -2.58 5.16 -3.45
C GLY A 82 -1.08 5.21 -3.16
N SER A 83 -0.54 4.12 -2.62
CA SER A 83 0.89 3.93 -2.37
C SER A 83 1.24 2.45 -2.49
N GLU A 84 2.32 2.13 -3.21
CA GLU A 84 2.83 0.77 -3.37
C GLU A 84 3.51 0.26 -2.09
N THR A 85 4.04 1.16 -1.26
CA THR A 85 4.64 0.82 0.03
C THR A 85 4.06 1.66 1.15
N VAL A 86 3.89 1.07 2.33
CA VAL A 86 3.42 1.78 3.52
C VAL A 86 4.36 1.49 4.69
N THR A 87 4.84 2.54 5.35
CA THR A 87 5.52 2.40 6.64
C THR A 87 4.48 2.23 7.74
N LEU A 88 4.58 1.13 8.47
CA LEU A 88 3.70 0.89 9.62
C LEU A 88 4.20 1.70 10.82
N LEU A 89 3.45 2.75 11.17
CA LEU A 89 3.70 3.59 12.33
C LEU A 89 3.00 3.02 13.58
N PRO A 90 3.49 3.31 14.79
CA PRO A 90 2.81 2.93 16.03
C PRO A 90 1.35 3.40 16.10
N THR A 91 1.02 4.54 15.49
CA THR A 91 -0.35 5.08 15.43
C THR A 91 -1.31 4.25 14.56
N GLN A 92 -0.76 3.35 13.73
CA GLN A 92 -1.54 2.43 12.89
C GLN A 92 -1.71 1.04 13.55
N MET A 93 -1.23 0.87 14.79
CA MET A 93 -1.40 -0.34 15.58
C MET A 93 -2.20 -0.03 16.85
N PRO A 94 -2.96 -1.00 17.40
CA PRO A 94 -3.54 -0.86 18.73
C PRO A 94 -2.45 -0.59 19.78
N ALA A 95 -2.72 0.36 20.67
CA ALA A 95 -1.85 0.62 21.80
C ALA A 95 -1.75 -0.65 22.67
N HIS A 96 -0.53 -1.09 22.93
CA HIS A 96 -0.23 -2.24 23.77
C HIS A 96 1.04 -1.97 24.57
N THR A 97 1.23 -2.72 25.66
CA THR A 97 2.43 -2.66 26.49
C THR A 97 2.86 -4.06 26.89
N HIS A 98 4.15 -4.22 27.20
CA HIS A 98 4.68 -5.41 27.83
C HIS A 98 5.05 -5.04 29.26
N VAL A 99 4.52 -5.81 30.20
CA VAL A 99 4.88 -5.64 31.61
C VAL A 99 5.89 -6.72 31.94
N PHE A 100 7.09 -6.30 32.35
CA PHE A 100 8.06 -7.18 32.96
C PHE A 100 7.86 -7.12 34.47
N SER A 101 7.75 -8.27 35.13
CA SER A 101 7.43 -8.31 36.56
C SER A 101 8.35 -9.27 37.32
N ALA A 102 8.55 -8.97 38.60
CA ALA A 102 9.36 -9.76 39.53
C ALA A 102 8.59 -9.99 40.84
N ILE A 103 9.10 -10.89 41.66
CA ILE A 103 8.59 -11.16 43.02
C ILE A 103 9.68 -10.85 44.05
N SER A 104 9.26 -10.54 45.28
CA SER A 104 10.18 -10.21 46.38
C SER A 104 10.65 -11.42 47.19
N THR A 105 10.13 -12.62 46.91
CA THR A 105 10.54 -13.87 47.57
C THR A 105 11.97 -14.25 47.18
N LEU A 106 12.69 -14.95 48.06
CA LEU A 106 14.06 -15.38 47.80
C LEU A 106 14.12 -16.38 46.62
N ALA A 107 15.10 -16.18 45.74
CA ALA A 107 15.39 -17.07 44.62
C ALA A 107 15.86 -18.45 45.11
N THR A 108 15.42 -19.52 44.44
CA THR A 108 15.75 -20.90 44.78
C THR A 108 16.56 -21.62 43.69
N ILE A 109 16.46 -21.12 42.46
CA ILE A 109 17.08 -21.69 41.25
C ILE A 109 17.84 -20.60 40.48
N ASN A 110 18.84 -21.01 39.71
CA ASN A 110 19.67 -20.14 38.88
C ASN A 110 19.36 -20.24 37.38
N THR A 111 18.51 -21.20 36.99
CA THR A 111 18.17 -21.45 35.59
C THR A 111 16.78 -20.90 35.29
N PRO A 112 16.62 -20.00 34.30
CA PRO A 112 15.31 -19.56 33.85
C PRO A 112 14.52 -20.71 33.20
N GLY A 113 13.20 -20.60 33.17
CA GLY A 113 12.30 -21.60 32.58
C GLY A 113 10.86 -21.12 32.53
N THR A 114 9.99 -21.87 31.86
CA THR A 114 8.58 -21.50 31.62
C THR A 114 7.73 -21.33 32.88
N SER A 115 8.20 -21.89 34.00
CA SER A 115 7.55 -21.78 35.31
C SER A 115 8.44 -21.06 36.33
N ALA A 116 9.48 -20.36 35.89
CA ALA A 116 10.39 -19.63 36.74
C ALA A 116 10.15 -18.11 36.61
N GLN A 117 10.14 -17.40 37.72
CA GLN A 117 10.01 -15.94 37.75
C GLN A 117 11.23 -15.30 38.43
N LEU A 118 11.60 -14.10 37.96
CA LEU A 118 12.66 -13.31 38.58
C LEU A 118 12.31 -12.98 40.03
N ALA A 119 13.24 -13.22 40.94
CA ALA A 119 13.02 -13.18 42.38
C ALA A 119 14.12 -12.40 43.09
N ALA A 120 13.98 -12.17 44.41
CA ALA A 120 15.02 -11.52 45.19
C ALA A 120 16.26 -12.43 45.27
N PRO A 121 17.45 -11.99 44.82
CA PRO A 121 18.61 -12.85 44.71
C PRO A 121 19.14 -13.26 46.09
N VAL A 122 19.71 -14.46 46.16
CA VAL A 122 20.39 -14.99 47.36
C VAL A 122 21.80 -15.41 46.97
N ASN A 123 22.80 -14.89 47.71
CA ASN A 123 24.22 -15.22 47.56
C ASN A 123 24.73 -15.15 46.10
N ASN A 124 24.44 -14.06 45.38
CA ASN A 124 24.89 -13.74 44.01
C ASN A 124 24.67 -14.78 42.88
N ASP A 125 24.15 -15.98 43.16
CA ASP A 125 24.10 -17.08 42.20
C ASP A 125 22.67 -17.53 41.82
N LYS A 126 21.67 -17.22 42.65
CA LYS A 126 20.26 -17.58 42.39
C LYS A 126 19.44 -16.35 42.07
N MET A 127 18.72 -16.39 40.95
CA MET A 127 17.97 -15.25 40.42
C MET A 127 16.47 -15.55 40.22
N TYR A 128 16.06 -16.82 40.23
CA TYR A 128 14.69 -17.21 39.92
C TYR A 128 14.09 -18.13 40.99
N THR A 129 12.77 -18.27 40.99
CA THR A 129 12.06 -19.32 41.73
C THR A 129 10.97 -19.95 40.87
N SER A 130 10.67 -21.23 41.10
CA SER A 130 9.56 -21.94 40.45
C SER A 130 8.30 -22.09 41.33
N SER A 131 8.39 -21.71 42.60
CA SER A 131 7.26 -21.76 43.54
C SER A 131 6.52 -20.41 43.52
N LEU A 132 5.52 -20.28 42.64
CA LEU A 132 4.81 -19.01 42.42
C LEU A 132 3.47 -18.88 43.19
N ALA A 133 3.04 -19.95 43.86
CA ALA A 133 1.74 -19.97 44.53
C ALA A 133 1.66 -18.94 45.68
N GLY A 134 0.65 -18.08 45.65
CA GLY A 134 0.37 -17.11 46.70
C GLY A 134 1.35 -15.93 46.77
N LEU A 135 2.17 -15.72 45.75
CA LEU A 135 3.14 -14.62 45.72
C LEU A 135 2.56 -13.36 45.08
N THR A 136 2.97 -12.21 45.60
CA THR A 136 2.67 -10.89 45.00
C THR A 136 3.70 -10.55 43.94
N THR A 137 3.20 -10.24 42.75
CA THR A 137 4.00 -9.79 41.60
C THR A 137 4.08 -8.27 41.59
N TYR A 138 5.27 -7.73 41.27
CA TYR A 138 5.54 -6.30 41.16
C TYR A 138 6.01 -5.97 39.75
N ASP A 139 5.44 -4.92 39.18
CA ASP A 139 5.85 -4.43 37.87
C ASP A 139 7.22 -3.74 37.98
N MET A 140 8.11 -4.10 37.08
CA MET A 140 9.43 -3.51 36.98
C MET A 140 9.34 -2.15 36.29
N ALA A 141 10.42 -1.36 36.39
CA ALA A 141 10.50 -0.07 35.72
C ALA A 141 10.18 -0.23 34.22
N PRO A 142 9.44 0.70 33.59
CA PRO A 142 9.07 0.60 32.17
C PRO A 142 10.27 0.40 31.23
N ALA A 143 11.44 0.93 31.61
CA ALA A 143 12.71 0.77 30.88
C ALA A 143 13.24 -0.69 30.83
N ALA A 144 12.67 -1.62 31.62
CA ALA A 144 12.96 -3.04 31.51
C ALA A 144 12.37 -3.66 30.22
N THR A 145 11.45 -2.95 29.57
CA THR A 145 10.90 -3.27 28.26
C THR A 145 11.09 -2.09 27.31
N GLY A 146 11.15 -2.36 26.01
CA GLY A 146 11.31 -1.33 24.99
C GLY A 146 10.37 -1.56 23.83
N THR A 147 10.14 -0.52 23.04
CA THR A 147 9.48 -0.67 21.75
C THR A 147 10.38 -1.47 20.82
N ALA A 148 9.78 -2.38 20.05
CA ALA A 148 10.46 -3.15 19.03
C ALA A 148 9.86 -2.82 17.65
N GLY A 149 10.69 -2.91 16.61
CA GLY A 149 10.32 -2.63 15.23
C GLY A 149 11.24 -1.59 14.58
N SER A 150 11.54 -1.77 13.30
CA SER A 150 12.50 -0.94 12.57
C SER A 150 11.86 0.21 11.77
N GLY A 151 10.53 0.37 11.85
CA GLY A 151 9.80 1.41 11.10
C GLY A 151 10.01 1.31 9.58
N LEU A 152 10.29 0.11 9.07
CA LEU A 152 10.54 -0.09 7.65
C LEU A 152 9.21 -0.19 6.89
N PRO A 153 9.17 0.30 5.64
CA PRO A 153 8.02 0.11 4.78
C PRO A 153 7.82 -1.37 4.45
N HIS A 154 6.56 -1.77 4.33
CA HIS A 154 6.17 -3.03 3.73
C HIS A 154 5.50 -2.78 2.38
N ASP A 155 5.51 -3.81 1.54
CA ASP A 155 4.74 -3.83 0.30
C ASP A 155 3.24 -3.75 0.64
N ASN A 156 2.53 -2.89 -0.08
CA ASN A 156 1.09 -2.65 0.02
C ASN A 156 0.37 -3.02 -1.29
N THR A 157 1.06 -3.67 -2.22
CA THR A 157 0.45 -4.19 -3.43
C THR A 157 -0.30 -5.49 -3.13
N MET A 158 -1.49 -5.61 -3.70
CA MET A 158 -2.22 -6.88 -3.71
C MET A 158 -1.53 -7.86 -4.68
N PRO A 159 -1.80 -9.18 -4.60
CA PRO A 159 -1.37 -10.11 -5.64
C PRO A 159 -1.81 -9.60 -7.03
N THR A 160 -0.84 -9.32 -7.91
CA THR A 160 -1.09 -8.68 -9.21
C THR A 160 -0.45 -9.47 -10.34
N LEU A 161 -1.11 -9.44 -11.50
CA LEU A 161 -0.61 -9.97 -12.77
C LEU A 161 -0.53 -8.81 -13.77
N THR A 162 0.66 -8.58 -14.32
CA THR A 162 0.88 -7.46 -15.24
C THR A 162 0.46 -7.80 -16.66
N ALA A 163 -0.21 -6.84 -17.30
CA ALA A 163 -0.62 -6.89 -18.69
C ALA A 163 -0.61 -5.47 -19.28
N SER A 164 -0.67 -5.36 -20.61
CA SER A 164 -0.52 -4.08 -21.29
C SER A 164 -1.87 -3.39 -21.46
N PHE A 165 -2.04 -2.23 -20.82
CA PHE A 165 -3.15 -1.33 -21.11
C PHE A 165 -2.84 -0.49 -22.35
N CYS A 166 -3.75 -0.49 -23.31
CA CYS A 166 -3.67 0.40 -24.48
C CYS A 166 -4.97 1.16 -24.68
N ILE A 167 -4.87 2.36 -25.23
CA ILE A 167 -5.98 3.25 -25.58
C ILE A 167 -6.10 3.39 -27.10
N ALA A 168 -7.31 3.27 -27.63
CA ALA A 168 -7.56 3.40 -29.07
C ALA A 168 -7.50 4.88 -29.50
N TRP A 169 -6.65 5.22 -30.47
CA TRP A 169 -6.65 6.52 -31.12
C TRP A 169 -7.41 6.51 -32.45
N ALA A 170 -7.63 5.32 -33.04
CA ALA A 170 -8.44 5.11 -34.23
C ALA A 170 -9.66 4.25 -33.91
N GLY A 171 -10.85 4.68 -34.34
CA GLY A 171 -12.10 4.00 -34.00
C GLY A 171 -13.33 4.83 -34.33
N ILE A 172 -14.47 4.45 -33.75
CA ILE A 172 -15.73 5.19 -33.83
C ILE A 172 -15.71 6.29 -32.77
N TYR A 173 -16.13 7.51 -33.13
CA TYR A 173 -16.28 8.58 -32.14
C TYR A 173 -17.51 8.32 -31.24
N PRO A 174 -17.38 8.41 -29.89
CA PRO A 174 -18.50 8.16 -28.98
C PRO A 174 -19.46 9.36 -28.95
N SER A 175 -20.39 9.44 -29.91
CA SER A 175 -21.29 10.60 -30.10
C SER A 175 -22.61 10.54 -29.33
N GLN A 176 -22.96 9.42 -28.70
CA GLN A 176 -24.23 9.23 -27.99
C GLN A 176 -23.98 8.93 -26.50
N GLN A 177 -24.77 9.57 -25.63
CA GLN A 177 -24.83 9.29 -24.18
C GLN A 177 -25.98 8.35 -23.86
#